data_AF-A0A3B1JEI8-F1
#
_entry.id   AF-A0A3B1JEI8-F1
#
_cell.length_a   1.000
_cell.length_b   1.000
_cell.length_c   1.000
_cell.angle_alpha   90.00
_cell.angle_beta   90.00
_cell.angle_gamma   90.00
#
_symmetry.space_group_name_H-M   'P 1'
#
loop_
_entity.id
_entity.type
_entity.pdbx_description
1 polymer ?
#
loop_
_entity_poly.entity_id
_entity_poly.type
_entity_poly.pdbx_seq_one_letter_code
_entity_poly.pdbx_strand_id
1 'polypeptide(L)'
;MEGAATIHSIRPTQQHRFRPAVVSSCIRELVREQLGGESYDSERSAETAQTLSKRITDRLKELGLDRYKLVVQVVIGEQRGEGVQMASRCFWDADTDSCAKDVYMNVSLKISVKP
;
A
#
# COMPACT_ATOMS: atom_id res chain seq x y z
N MET A 1 -23.07 -12.53 38.10
CA MET A 1 -22.39 -11.52 37.27
C MET A 1 -21.43 -12.26 36.37
N GLU A 2 -21.88 -12.58 35.16
CA GLU A 2 -21.15 -13.38 34.18
C GLU A 2 -20.11 -12.48 33.50
N GLY A 3 -18.84 -12.80 33.67
CA GLY A 3 -17.74 -12.07 33.04
C GLY A 3 -17.77 -12.31 31.55
N ALA A 4 -18.12 -11.28 30.78
CA ALA A 4 -18.00 -11.30 29.34
C ALA A 4 -16.53 -11.52 28.97
N ALA A 5 -16.19 -12.74 28.55
CA ALA A 5 -14.91 -13.04 27.96
C ALA A 5 -14.81 -12.21 26.67
N THR A 6 -14.03 -11.14 26.69
CA THR A 6 -13.62 -10.44 25.47
C THR A 6 -12.82 -11.42 24.63
N ILE A 7 -13.48 -12.01 23.62
CA ILE A 7 -12.84 -12.87 22.63
C ILE A 7 -11.89 -11.96 21.84
N HIS A 8 -10.63 -11.89 22.25
CA HIS A 8 -9.57 -11.21 21.51
C HIS A 8 -9.22 -12.04 20.26
N SER A 9 -10.08 -11.94 19.23
CA SER A 9 -9.86 -12.63 17.96
C SER A 9 -8.67 -12.00 17.24
N ILE A 10 -7.57 -12.76 17.13
CA ILE A 10 -6.38 -12.39 16.34
C ILE A 10 -6.77 -12.21 14.87
N ARG A 11 -7.77 -12.98 14.39
CA ARG A 11 -8.29 -12.87 13.02
C ARG A 11 -9.24 -11.67 12.89
N PRO A 12 -9.04 -10.78 11.90
CA PRO A 12 -9.99 -9.73 11.59
C PRO A 12 -11.28 -10.31 11.01
N THR A 13 -12.41 -9.68 11.34
CA THR A 13 -13.71 -10.05 10.76
C THR A 13 -13.72 -9.77 9.26
N GLN A 14 -14.53 -10.50 8.49
CA GLN A 14 -14.52 -10.42 7.01
C GLN A 14 -14.70 -8.99 6.47
N GLN A 15 -15.46 -8.15 7.17
CA GLN A 15 -15.70 -6.75 6.81
C GLN A 15 -14.44 -5.87 6.91
N HIS A 16 -13.54 -6.17 7.85
CA HIS A 16 -12.30 -5.43 8.07
C HIS A 16 -11.08 -6.14 7.47
N ARG A 17 -11.29 -7.16 6.62
CA ARG A 17 -10.18 -7.89 6.01
C ARG A 17 -9.53 -7.03 4.93
N PHE A 18 -8.20 -7.00 4.91
CA PHE A 18 -7.47 -6.37 3.82
C PHE A 18 -7.79 -7.06 2.48
N ARG A 19 -8.18 -6.28 1.48
CA ARG A 19 -8.55 -6.77 0.14
C ARG A 19 -7.54 -6.27 -0.89
N PRO A 20 -6.54 -7.08 -1.29
CA PRO A 20 -5.48 -6.64 -2.21
C PRO A 20 -6.01 -6.01 -3.50
N ALA A 21 -7.08 -6.58 -4.08
CA ALA A 21 -7.66 -6.06 -5.32
C ALA A 21 -8.24 -4.64 -5.17
N VAL A 22 -8.98 -4.36 -4.09
CA VAL A 22 -9.54 -3.03 -3.81
C VAL A 22 -8.41 -2.02 -3.59
N VAL A 23 -7.40 -2.43 -2.84
CA VAL A 23 -6.23 -1.61 -2.53
C VAL A 23 -5.42 -1.32 -3.79
N SER A 24 -5.13 -2.33 -4.62
CA SER A 24 -4.46 -2.15 -5.91
C SER A 24 -5.21 -1.21 -6.85
N SER A 25 -6.55 -1.32 -6.94
CA SER A 25 -7.35 -0.39 -7.75
C SER A 25 -7.24 1.04 -7.24
N CYS A 26 -7.36 1.23 -5.93
CA CYS A 26 -7.27 2.55 -5.31
C CYS A 26 -5.88 3.19 -5.49
N ILE A 27 -4.82 2.41 -5.34
CA ILE A 27 -3.45 2.84 -5.66
C ILE A 27 -3.38 3.30 -7.12
N ARG A 28 -3.88 2.49 -8.04
CA ARG A 28 -3.81 2.77 -9.48
C ARG A 28 -4.48 4.09 -9.84
N GLU A 29 -5.63 4.36 -9.25
CA GLU A 29 -6.36 5.61 -9.43
C GLU A 29 -5.52 6.80 -8.93
N LEU A 30 -5.05 6.78 -7.68
CA LEU A 30 -4.24 7.85 -7.10
C LEU A 30 -2.95 8.12 -7.88
N VAL A 31 -2.31 7.07 -8.36
CA VAL A 31 -1.08 7.18 -9.16
C VAL A 31 -1.36 7.82 -10.51
N ARG A 32 -2.43 7.40 -11.18
CA ARG A 32 -2.83 7.99 -12.47
C ARG A 32 -3.26 9.44 -12.31
N GLU A 33 -3.94 9.79 -11.23
CA GLU A 33 -4.31 11.18 -10.93
C GLU A 33 -3.07 12.05 -10.71
N GLN A 34 -2.06 11.54 -10.01
CA GLN A 34 -0.89 12.34 -9.62
C GLN A 34 0.19 12.39 -10.72
N LEU A 35 0.35 11.32 -11.48
CA LEU A 35 1.44 11.16 -12.46
C LEU A 35 0.92 11.03 -13.89
N GLY A 36 -0.38 11.12 -14.11
CA GLY A 36 -0.99 11.10 -15.43
C GLY A 36 -0.59 12.34 -16.22
N GLY A 37 0.41 12.19 -17.10
CA GLY A 37 0.90 13.27 -17.95
C GLY A 37 2.10 14.04 -17.39
N GLU A 38 2.63 13.65 -16.23
CA GLU A 38 3.89 14.23 -15.73
C GLU A 38 5.11 13.46 -16.26
N SER A 39 6.17 14.20 -16.61
CA SER A 39 7.49 13.64 -16.91
C SER A 39 8.30 13.46 -15.64
N TYR A 40 9.19 12.47 -15.61
CA TYR A 40 10.10 12.28 -14.49
C TYR A 40 10.98 13.52 -14.26
N ASP A 41 11.08 13.94 -13.01
CA ASP A 41 11.93 15.02 -12.53
C ASP A 41 12.66 14.55 -11.27
N SER A 42 13.99 14.53 -11.33
CA SER A 42 14.83 14.04 -10.23
C SER A 42 14.83 14.93 -8.98
N GLU A 43 14.56 16.23 -9.12
CA GLU A 43 14.49 17.14 -7.98
C GLU A 43 13.14 16.98 -7.26
N ARG A 44 12.08 16.73 -8.03
CA ARG A 44 10.71 16.58 -7.50
C ARG A 44 10.34 15.14 -7.14
N SER A 45 11.12 14.14 -7.55
CA SER A 45 10.78 12.72 -7.34
C SER A 45 10.67 12.35 -5.87
N ALA A 46 11.53 12.90 -5.00
CA ALA A 46 11.50 12.62 -3.57
C ALA A 46 10.23 13.16 -2.90
N GLU A 47 9.89 14.42 -3.19
CA GLU A 47 8.67 15.06 -2.69
C GLU A 47 7.41 14.37 -3.24
N THR A 48 7.43 14.01 -4.52
CA THR A 48 6.33 13.29 -5.19
C THR A 48 6.11 11.93 -4.53
N ALA A 49 7.19 11.19 -4.25
CA ALA A 49 7.10 9.90 -3.56
C ALA A 49 6.54 10.04 -2.14
N GLN A 50 6.98 11.04 -1.39
CA GLN A 50 6.49 11.30 -0.05
C GLN A 50 5.01 11.70 -0.05
N THR A 51 4.62 12.61 -0.94
CA THR A 51 3.23 13.06 -1.09
C THR A 51 2.32 11.92 -1.49
N LEU A 52 2.72 11.12 -2.49
CA LEU A 52 1.97 9.96 -2.95
C LEU A 52 1.83 8.91 -1.85
N SER A 53 2.90 8.64 -1.08
CA SER A 53 2.86 7.70 0.04
C SER A 53 1.85 8.12 1.12
N LYS A 54 1.79 9.42 1.41
CA LYS A 54 0.86 9.99 2.39
C LYS A 54 -0.57 9.91 1.87
N ARG A 55 -0.84 10.32 0.62
CA ARG A 55 -2.17 10.25 0.00
C ARG A 55 -2.71 8.82 -0.01
N ILE A 56 -1.88 7.85 -0.40
CA ILE A 56 -2.22 6.43 -0.37
C ILE A 56 -2.53 6.00 1.06
N THR A 57 -1.68 6.34 2.03
CA THR A 57 -1.89 5.97 3.44
C THR A 57 -3.21 6.51 3.97
N ASP A 58 -3.52 7.77 3.71
CA ASP A 58 -4.75 8.41 4.19
C ASP A 58 -5.99 7.79 3.54
N ARG A 59 -5.94 7.52 2.23
CA ARG A 59 -7.02 6.81 1.52
C ARG A 59 -7.26 5.40 2.02
N LEU A 60 -6.21 4.69 2.43
CA LEU A 60 -6.35 3.34 3.00
C LEU A 60 -6.90 3.34 4.43
N LYS A 61 -6.70 4.41 5.21
CA LYS A 61 -7.34 4.55 6.51
C LYS A 61 -8.86 4.65 6.39
N GLU A 62 -9.37 5.23 5.30
CA GLU A 62 -10.82 5.30 5.02
C GLU A 62 -11.47 3.92 4.80
N LEU A 63 -10.68 2.87 4.58
CA LEU A 63 -11.19 1.50 4.35
C LEU A 63 -11.52 0.72 5.64
N GLY A 64 -11.44 1.37 6.81
CA GLY A 64 -11.77 0.72 8.09
C GLY A 64 -10.77 -0.35 8.51
N LEU A 65 -9.49 -0.18 8.16
CA LEU A 65 -8.42 -1.12 8.50
C LEU A 65 -7.77 -0.77 9.87
N ASP A 66 -8.58 -0.33 10.85
CA ASP A 66 -8.11 0.22 12.14
C ASP A 66 -7.29 -0.75 12.98
N ARG A 67 -7.46 -2.06 12.72
CA ARG A 67 -6.73 -3.15 13.34
C ARG A 67 -5.41 -3.50 12.65
N TYR A 68 -5.03 -2.79 11.59
CA TYR A 68 -3.79 -3.05 10.87
C TYR A 68 -2.83 -1.87 10.98
N LYS A 69 -1.57 -2.19 11.19
CA LYS A 69 -0.44 -1.34 10.87
C LYS A 69 -0.18 -1.39 9.36
N LEU A 70 -0.45 -0.26 8.70
CA LEU A 70 -0.18 -0.07 7.27
C LEU A 70 1.25 0.42 7.04
N VAL A 71 1.93 -0.15 6.04
CA VAL A 71 3.23 0.32 5.56
C VAL A 71 3.13 0.52 4.05
N VAL A 72 3.36 1.76 3.61
CA VAL A 72 3.35 2.16 2.19
C VAL A 72 4.77 2.50 1.77
N GLN A 73 5.25 1.83 0.72
CA GLN A 73 6.54 2.08 0.08
C GLN A 73 6.31 2.57 -1.35
N VAL A 74 6.83 3.75 -1.64
CA VAL A 74 6.81 4.36 -2.97
C VAL A 74 8.23 4.44 -3.51
N VAL A 75 8.45 3.92 -4.71
CA VAL A 75 9.73 4.02 -5.43
C VAL A 75 9.48 4.64 -6.80
N ILE A 76 10.06 5.81 -7.02
CA ILE A 76 10.02 6.51 -8.31
C ILE A 76 11.42 6.40 -8.91
N GLY A 77 11.50 6.01 -10.19
CA GLY A 77 12.77 5.84 -10.88
C GLY A 77 12.64 6.05 -12.38
N GLU A 78 13.69 6.55 -13.00
CA GLU A 78 13.71 6.83 -14.42
C GLU A 78 14.07 5.57 -15.23
N GLN A 79 13.28 5.25 -16.25
CA GLN A 79 13.57 4.14 -17.16
C GLN A 79 14.32 4.65 -18.40
N ARG A 80 15.66 4.61 -18.38
CA ARG A 80 16.52 5.00 -19.51
C ARG A 80 17.03 3.81 -20.35
N GLY A 81 16.26 2.73 -20.44
CA GLY A 81 16.65 1.50 -21.17
C GLY A 81 17.36 0.45 -20.31
N GLU A 82 17.59 0.74 -19.03
CA GLU A 82 18.08 -0.23 -18.04
C GLU A 82 16.92 -1.04 -17.44
N GLY A 83 17.16 -2.34 -17.19
CA GLY A 83 16.18 -3.22 -16.56
C GLY A 83 16.22 -3.13 -15.04
N VAL A 84 15.09 -2.81 -14.39
CA VAL A 84 14.98 -2.79 -12.92
C VAL A 84 14.06 -3.91 -12.43
N GLN A 85 14.59 -4.81 -11.61
CA GLN A 85 13.80 -5.84 -10.93
C GLN A 85 13.64 -5.51 -9.44
N MET A 86 12.40 -5.25 -9.02
CA MET A 86 12.07 -5.01 -7.63
C MET A 86 11.49 -6.27 -6.98
N ALA A 87 12.23 -6.83 -6.02
CA ALA A 87 11.80 -7.93 -5.17
C ALA A 87 11.70 -7.47 -3.71
N SER A 88 10.80 -8.09 -2.95
CA SER A 88 10.71 -7.82 -1.52
C SER A 88 10.38 -9.10 -0.79
N ARG A 89 11.15 -9.39 0.26
CA ARG A 89 10.98 -10.56 1.12
C ARG A 89 10.26 -10.15 2.38
N CYS A 90 9.29 -10.95 2.79
CA CYS A 90 8.49 -10.64 3.95
C CYS A 90 8.26 -11.92 4.76
N PHE A 91 8.48 -11.84 6.07
CA PHE A 91 8.10 -12.89 7.00
C PHE A 91 6.71 -12.55 7.53
N TRP A 92 5.71 -13.12 6.86
CA TRP A 92 4.30 -12.78 7.04
C TRP A 92 3.52 -13.97 7.56
N ASP A 93 2.60 -13.69 8.47
CA ASP A 93 1.57 -14.65 8.86
C ASP A 93 0.54 -14.76 7.72
N ALA A 94 0.42 -15.93 7.10
CA ALA A 94 -0.41 -16.13 5.90
C ALA A 94 -1.92 -15.92 6.16
N ASP A 95 -2.35 -16.00 7.41
CA ASP A 95 -3.73 -15.85 7.82
C ASP A 95 -4.13 -14.39 8.08
N THR A 96 -3.16 -13.52 8.41
CA THR A 96 -3.42 -12.19 8.97
C THR A 96 -2.66 -11.05 8.29
N ASP A 97 -1.47 -11.28 7.75
CA ASP A 97 -0.70 -10.29 6.98
C ASP A 97 -1.13 -10.33 5.50
N SER A 98 -1.08 -9.17 4.82
CA SER A 98 -1.39 -9.12 3.38
C SER A 98 -0.65 -7.97 2.68
N CYS A 99 -0.61 -7.99 1.36
CA CYS A 99 -0.03 -6.91 0.57
C CYS A 99 -0.72 -6.66 -0.76
N ALA A 100 -0.48 -5.46 -1.27
CA ALA A 100 -0.82 -5.05 -2.63
C ALA A 100 0.42 -4.46 -3.29
N LYS A 101 0.58 -4.70 -4.58
CA LYS A 101 1.62 -4.09 -5.42
C LYS A 101 0.94 -3.51 -6.64
N ASP A 102 1.41 -2.35 -7.08
CA ASP A 102 1.09 -1.84 -8.41
C ASP A 102 2.34 -1.23 -9.04
N VAL A 103 2.38 -1.26 -10.37
CA VAL A 103 3.46 -0.66 -11.17
C VAL A 103 2.83 0.23 -12.21
N TYR A 104 3.23 1.49 -12.19
CA TYR A 104 2.93 2.47 -13.21
C TYR A 104 4.22 2.78 -13.96
N MET A 105 4.16 3.18 -15.24
CA MET A 105 5.38 3.46 -16.00
C MET A 105 6.25 4.47 -15.24
N ASN A 106 7.49 4.08 -14.92
CA ASN A 106 8.48 4.81 -14.10
C ASN A 106 8.22 4.88 -12.56
N VAL A 107 7.20 4.21 -12.01
CA VAL A 107 6.92 4.18 -10.56
C VAL A 107 6.49 2.79 -10.08
N SER A 108 7.21 2.25 -9.09
CA SER A 108 6.87 1.00 -8.41
C SER A 108 6.32 1.26 -7.01
N LEU A 109 5.15 0.72 -6.71
CA LEU A 109 4.49 0.87 -5.41
C LEU A 109 4.28 -0.47 -4.73
N LYS A 110 4.62 -0.53 -3.45
CA LYS A 110 4.36 -1.68 -2.59
C LYS A 110 3.67 -1.23 -1.32
N ILE A 111 2.56 -1.89 -0.99
CA ILE A 111 1.86 -1.71 0.29
C ILE A 111 1.82 -3.04 1.00
N SER A 112 2.23 -3.05 2.26
CA SER A 112 2.12 -4.21 3.13
C SER A 112 1.35 -3.84 4.38
N VAL A 113 0.53 -4.77 4.86
CA VAL A 113 -0.26 -4.60 6.08
C VAL A 113 0.04 -5.72 7.05
N LYS A 114 0.07 -5.35 8.32
CA LYS A 114 0.20 -6.27 9.44
C LYS A 114 -0.84 -5.97 10.50
N PRO A 115 -1.44 -6.95 11.18
CA PRO A 115 -2.28 -6.72 12.37
C PRO A 115 -1.53 -6.02 13.50
#